data_AF-A0A346RX43-F1
#
_entry.id   AF-A0A346RX43-F1
#
_cell.length_a   1.000
_cell.length_b   1.000
_cell.length_c   1.000
_cell.angle_alpha   90.00
_cell.angle_beta   90.00
_cell.angle_gamma   90.00
#
_symmetry.space_group_name_H-M   'P 1'
#
loop_
_entity.id
_entity.type
_entity.pdbx_description
1 polymer ?
#
loop_
_entity_poly.entity_id
_entity_poly.type
_entity_poly.pdbx_seq_one_letter_code
_entity_poly.pdbx_strand_id
1 'polypeptide(L)'
;MTDDDRQKSGVSSMSAFKARRGLQRLLDEYSSSLPPPSSRFPYLIFLYPENLAVDSRHLLFEQLNRRAHKFGQTLVITDVGFDRGGFYVNFDEIGSSEKDPDYDDLIDNWNAALK
;
A
#
# COMPACT_ATOMS: atom_id res chain seq x y z
N MET A 1 -28.86 4.67 -47.22
CA MET A 1 -27.85 5.74 -47.22
C MET A 1 -28.23 6.67 -46.08
N THR A 2 -27.66 6.44 -44.91
CA THR A 2 -27.74 7.30 -43.73
C THR A 2 -26.47 7.04 -42.94
N ASP A 3 -25.44 7.81 -43.32
CA ASP A 3 -24.27 8.08 -42.49
C ASP A 3 -24.73 8.99 -41.35
N ASP A 4 -24.94 8.43 -40.16
CA ASP A 4 -25.06 9.25 -38.95
C ASP A 4 -24.79 8.40 -37.70
N ASP A 5 -23.52 8.06 -37.45
CA ASP A 5 -23.07 7.67 -36.10
C ASP A 5 -21.53 7.65 -35.97
N ARG A 6 -20.87 8.70 -36.46
CA ARG A 6 -19.44 8.93 -36.20
C ARG A 6 -19.22 10.34 -35.70
N GLN A 7 -19.27 10.52 -34.37
CA GLN A 7 -18.30 11.31 -33.58
C GLN A 7 -18.89 11.65 -32.20
N LYS A 8 -18.65 10.78 -31.21
CA LYS A 8 -18.59 11.19 -29.80
C LYS A 8 -17.30 10.64 -29.18
N SER A 9 -16.16 11.00 -29.76
CA SER A 9 -14.86 10.78 -29.15
C SER A 9 -14.26 12.11 -28.72
N GLY A 10 -13.96 12.21 -27.42
CA GLY A 10 -12.83 13.01 -26.95
C GLY A 10 -13.08 14.50 -26.72
N VAL A 11 -13.90 14.84 -25.72
CA VAL A 11 -13.64 16.06 -24.94
C VAL A 11 -13.44 15.61 -23.49
N SER A 12 -12.25 15.08 -23.20
CA SER A 12 -11.79 15.02 -21.81
C SER A 12 -11.64 16.48 -21.38
N SER A 13 -12.56 16.96 -20.54
CA SER A 13 -12.63 18.38 -20.20
C SER A 13 -11.30 18.84 -19.58
N MET A 14 -10.88 20.07 -19.84
CA MET A 14 -9.72 20.68 -19.16
C MET A 14 -9.80 20.54 -17.63
N SER A 15 -11.01 20.46 -17.05
CA SER A 15 -11.21 20.20 -15.63
C SER A 15 -10.74 18.80 -15.20
N ALA A 16 -11.00 17.74 -16.00
CA ALA A 16 -10.51 16.39 -15.72
C ALA A 16 -8.97 16.31 -15.75
N PHE A 17 -8.34 16.99 -16.72
CA PHE A 17 -6.89 17.07 -16.80
C PHE A 17 -6.28 17.81 -15.59
N LYS A 18 -6.86 18.95 -15.20
CA LYS A 18 -6.44 19.70 -14.00
C LYS A 18 -6.61 18.87 -12.72
N ALA A 19 -7.72 18.15 -12.58
CA ALA A 19 -7.96 17.26 -11.44
C ALA A 19 -6.92 16.14 -11.37
N ARG A 20 -6.63 15.47 -12.49
CA ARG A 20 -5.60 14.42 -12.55
C ARG A 20 -4.22 14.95 -12.18
N ARG A 21 -3.85 16.14 -12.66
CA ARG A 21 -2.58 16.80 -12.29
C ARG A 21 -2.54 17.18 -10.82
N GLY A 22 -3.65 17.64 -10.25
CA GLY A 22 -3.79 17.93 -8.83
C GLY A 22 -3.61 16.68 -7.97
N LEU A 23 -4.26 15.58 -8.35
CA LEU A 23 -4.10 14.29 -7.68
C LEU A 23 -2.66 13.77 -7.75
N GLN A 24 -2.02 13.85 -8.92
CA GLN A 24 -0.62 13.45 -9.06
C GLN A 24 0.29 14.25 -8.12
N ARG A 25 0.09 15.58 -8.03
CA ARG A 25 0.86 16.41 -7.11
C ARG A 25 0.67 15.99 -5.66
N LEU A 26 -0.56 15.70 -5.24
CA LEU A 26 -0.83 15.23 -3.87
C LEU A 26 -0.15 13.89 -3.59
N LEU A 27 -0.12 12.97 -4.56
CA LEU A 27 0.58 11.69 -4.43
C LEU A 27 2.09 11.88 -4.36
N ASP A 28 2.65 12.79 -5.17
CA ASP A 28 4.08 13.11 -5.15
C ASP A 28 4.46 13.76 -3.82
N GLU A 29 3.65 14.70 -3.32
CA GLU A 29 3.83 15.35 -2.02
C GLU A 29 3.76 14.33 -0.89
N TYR A 30 2.75 13.45 -0.89
CA TYR A 30 2.62 12.37 0.08
C TYR A 30 3.86 11.48 0.09
N SER A 31 4.25 10.95 -1.08
CA SER A 31 5.41 10.06 -1.22
C SER A 31 6.71 10.73 -0.77
N SER A 32 6.87 12.03 -1.04
CA SER A 32 8.05 12.79 -0.62
C SER A 32 8.12 13.10 0.88
N SER A 33 6.97 13.07 1.55
CA SER A 33 6.86 13.33 3.00
C SER A 33 7.12 12.09 3.85
N LEU A 34 7.12 10.90 3.23
CA LEU A 34 7.33 9.65 3.92
C LEU A 34 8.77 9.52 4.44
N PRO A 35 8.97 8.90 5.61
CA PRO A 35 10.28 8.48 6.06
C PRO A 35 10.96 7.55 5.03
N PRO A 36 12.29 7.43 5.07
CA PRO A 36 12.98 6.45 4.24
C PRO A 36 12.53 5.02 4.60
N PRO A 37 12.57 4.08 3.65
CA PRO A 37 12.32 2.67 3.93
C PRO A 37 13.25 2.12 5.01
N SER A 38 12.78 1.08 5.71
CA SER A 38 13.58 0.37 6.70
C SER A 38 14.84 -0.21 6.06
N SER A 39 15.97 -0.06 6.76
CA SER A 39 17.23 -0.71 6.35
C SER A 39 17.15 -2.25 6.44
N ARG A 40 16.30 -2.77 7.34
CA ARG A 40 16.12 -4.21 7.57
C ARG A 40 15.01 -4.80 6.68
N PHE A 41 13.97 -4.02 6.42
CA PHE A 41 12.82 -4.40 5.62
C PHE A 41 12.63 -3.38 4.47
N PRO A 42 13.40 -3.47 3.37
CA PRO A 42 13.48 -2.41 2.35
C PRO A 42 12.17 -2.07 1.63
N TYR A 43 11.16 -2.94 1.72
CA TYR A 43 9.84 -2.75 1.12
C TYR A 43 8.81 -2.30 2.15
N LEU A 44 9.24 -1.97 3.36
CA LEU A 44 8.40 -1.44 4.43
C LEU A 44 8.90 -0.05 4.84
N ILE A 45 7.99 0.90 4.95
CA ILE A 45 8.21 2.23 5.52
C ILE A 45 7.46 2.27 6.86
N PHE A 46 8.12 2.67 7.94
CA PHE A 46 7.48 2.82 9.25
C PHE A 46 7.25 4.30 9.57
N LEU A 47 6.01 4.69 9.87
CA LEU A 47 5.69 6.07 10.27
C LEU A 47 6.07 6.40 11.73
N TYR A 48 6.49 5.39 12.48
CA TYR A 48 6.93 5.47 13.87
C TYR A 48 8.13 4.52 14.07
N PRO A 49 8.81 4.53 15.24
CA PRO A 49 10.00 3.71 15.44
C PRO A 49 9.77 2.22 15.15
N GLU A 50 10.55 1.66 14.21
CA GLU A 50 10.44 0.26 13.73
C GLU A 50 10.46 -0.76 14.87
N ASN A 51 11.28 -0.54 15.90
CA ASN A 51 11.40 -1.45 17.03
C ASN A 51 10.07 -1.65 17.77
N LEU A 52 9.22 -0.63 17.86
CA LEU A 52 7.90 -0.76 18.51
C LEU A 52 6.97 -1.67 17.70
N ALA A 53 7.11 -1.63 16.37
CA ALA A 53 6.33 -2.47 15.48
C ALA A 53 6.78 -3.92 15.46
N VAL A 54 8.10 -4.11 15.40
CA VAL A 54 8.71 -5.40 15.05
C VAL A 54 8.99 -6.26 16.29
N ASP A 55 8.99 -5.68 17.50
CA ASP A 55 9.36 -6.41 18.71
C ASP A 55 8.47 -7.66 18.92
N SER A 56 9.14 -8.80 19.13
CA SER A 56 8.56 -10.15 19.18
C SER A 56 7.78 -10.61 17.93
N ARG A 57 7.82 -9.85 16.83
CA ARG A 57 7.05 -10.08 15.59
C ARG A 57 7.92 -10.10 14.33
N HIS A 58 9.24 -10.23 14.46
CA HIS A 58 10.17 -10.10 13.34
C HIS A 58 9.87 -10.99 12.12
N LEU A 59 9.43 -12.23 12.33
CA LEU A 59 9.11 -13.16 11.24
C LEU A 59 7.92 -12.69 10.42
N LEU A 60 6.91 -12.09 11.07
CA LEU A 60 5.76 -11.52 10.39
C LEU A 60 6.18 -10.38 9.45
N PHE A 61 6.95 -9.43 9.96
CA PHE A 61 7.46 -8.31 9.15
C PHE A 61 8.42 -8.75 8.05
N GLU A 62 9.19 -9.82 8.28
CA GLU A 62 10.01 -10.41 7.23
C GLU A 62 9.16 -11.02 6.10
N GLN A 63 8.07 -11.71 6.45
CA GLN A 63 7.14 -12.26 5.45
C GLN A 63 6.40 -11.16 4.70
N LEU A 64 5.93 -10.12 5.39
CA LEU A 64 5.31 -8.94 4.77
C LEU A 64 6.27 -8.29 3.78
N ASN A 65 7.53 -8.05 4.19
CA ASN A 65 8.56 -7.47 3.32
C ASN A 65 8.83 -8.33 2.08
N ARG A 66 8.95 -9.66 2.24
CA ARG A 66 9.15 -10.58 1.10
C ARG A 66 7.96 -10.55 0.14
N ARG A 67 6.74 -10.44 0.68
CA ARG A 67 5.53 -10.40 -0.14
C ARG A 67 5.42 -9.06 -0.87
N ALA A 68 5.61 -7.94 -0.19
CA ALA A 68 5.71 -6.62 -0.80
C ALA A 68 6.72 -6.59 -1.94
N HIS A 69 7.93 -7.13 -1.73
CA HIS A 69 8.92 -7.29 -2.80
C HIS A 69 8.40 -8.10 -3.98
N LYS A 70 7.83 -9.27 -3.72
CA LYS A 70 7.32 -10.18 -4.76
C LYS A 70 6.26 -9.52 -5.66
N PHE A 71 5.45 -8.64 -5.10
CA PHE A 71 4.37 -7.95 -5.81
C PHE A 71 4.74 -6.52 -6.23
N GLY A 72 6.01 -6.13 -6.10
CA GLY A 72 6.48 -4.80 -6.50
C GLY A 72 5.83 -3.66 -5.72
N GLN A 73 5.41 -3.93 -4.49
CA GLN A 73 4.75 -2.98 -3.59
C GLN A 73 5.71 -2.53 -2.49
N THR A 74 5.44 -1.36 -1.95
CA THR A 74 5.99 -0.85 -0.70
C THR A 74 4.84 -0.65 0.27
N LEU A 75 4.96 -1.18 1.48
CA LEU A 75 3.94 -1.03 2.53
C LEU A 75 4.35 0.09 3.47
N VAL A 76 3.47 1.06 3.68
CA VAL A 76 3.64 2.14 4.65
C VAL A 76 2.91 1.75 5.93
N ILE A 77 3.64 1.25 6.91
CA ILE A 77 3.09 0.81 8.20
C ILE A 77 2.63 2.03 9.00
N THR A 78 1.32 2.16 9.17
CA THR A 78 0.68 3.30 9.82
C THR A 78 0.40 3.02 11.29
N ASP A 79 0.02 1.79 11.64
CA ASP A 79 -0.27 1.39 13.02
C ASP A 79 -0.16 -0.13 13.19
N VAL A 80 0.14 -0.58 14.41
CA VAL A 80 0.09 -1.99 14.80
C VAL A 80 -0.41 -2.12 16.23
N GLY A 81 -1.15 -3.17 16.52
CA GLY A 81 -1.68 -3.34 17.86
C GLY A 81 -2.38 -4.66 18.06
N PHE A 82 -3.14 -4.71 19.15
CA PHE A 82 -4.01 -5.83 19.47
C PHE A 82 -5.42 -5.29 19.71
N ASP A 83 -6.40 -5.96 19.13
CA ASP A 83 -7.81 -5.72 19.39
C ASP A 83 -8.50 -7.01 19.88
N ARG A 84 -9.83 -7.07 19.80
CA ARG A 84 -10.59 -8.27 20.20
C ARG A 84 -10.39 -9.45 19.24
N GLY A 85 -10.00 -9.19 18.00
CA GLY A 85 -9.76 -10.18 16.95
C GLY A 85 -8.35 -10.76 16.99
N GLY A 86 -7.36 -10.00 17.46
CA GLY A 86 -5.99 -10.44 17.60
C GLY A 86 -5.00 -9.32 17.31
N PHE A 87 -3.80 -9.69 16.87
CA PHE A 87 -2.81 -8.76 16.37
C PHE A 87 -3.26 -8.18 15.02
N TYR A 88 -3.08 -6.88 14.80
CA TYR A 88 -3.32 -6.24 13.51
C TYR A 88 -2.12 -5.41 13.04
N VAL A 89 -2.02 -5.22 11.73
CA VAL A 89 -1.08 -4.31 11.07
C VAL A 89 -1.88 -3.47 10.09
N ASN A 90 -1.91 -2.16 10.31
CA ASN A 90 -2.48 -1.21 9.36
C ASN A 90 -1.37 -0.64 8.48
N PHE A 91 -1.62 -0.57 7.19
CA PHE A 91 -0.68 -0.02 6.23
C PHE A 91 -1.38 0.54 4.99
N ASP A 92 -0.71 1.49 4.34
CA ASP A 92 -1.02 1.88 2.97
C ASP A 92 -0.11 1.15 1.99
N GLU A 93 -0.54 1.01 0.74
CA GLU A 93 0.22 0.36 -0.32
C GLU A 93 0.65 1.37 -1.38
N ILE A 94 1.94 1.35 -1.72
CA ILE A 94 2.51 2.15 -2.80
C ILE A 94 3.06 1.21 -3.86
N GLY A 95 2.69 1.45 -5.12
CA GLY A 95 3.00 0.56 -6.24
C GLY A 95 1.87 -0.44 -6.49
N SER A 96 1.94 -1.16 -7.60
CA SER A 96 0.94 -2.17 -7.94
C SER A 96 1.51 -3.13 -8.98
N SER A 97 1.34 -4.43 -8.72
CA SER A 97 1.31 -5.45 -9.76
C SER A 97 -0.16 -5.78 -10.08
N GLU A 98 -0.43 -6.39 -11.24
CA GLU A 98 -1.79 -6.74 -11.68
C GLU A 98 -2.58 -7.67 -10.73
N LYS A 99 -1.92 -8.25 -9.72
CA LYS A 99 -2.52 -9.12 -8.71
C LYS A 99 -2.25 -8.58 -7.32
N ASP A 100 -3.33 -8.38 -6.57
CA ASP A 100 -3.26 -7.91 -5.20
C ASP A 100 -2.88 -9.08 -4.26
N PRO A 101 -1.78 -9.00 -3.51
CA PRO A 101 -1.47 -10.00 -2.51
C PRO A 101 -2.45 -9.97 -1.34
N ASP A 102 -2.93 -11.14 -0.93
CA ASP A 102 -3.67 -11.28 0.32
C ASP A 102 -2.72 -11.15 1.53
N TYR A 103 -2.66 -9.95 2.10
CA TYR A 103 -1.92 -9.64 3.32
C TYR A 103 -2.73 -9.97 4.58
N ASP A 104 -4.06 -9.89 4.51
CA ASP A 104 -4.94 -10.19 5.63
C ASP A 104 -4.83 -11.66 6.03
N ASP A 105 -4.85 -12.57 5.05
CA ASP A 105 -4.60 -14.00 5.27
C ASP A 105 -3.25 -14.25 5.95
N LEU A 106 -2.22 -13.47 5.63
CA LEU A 106 -0.89 -13.63 6.22
C LEU A 106 -0.90 -13.24 7.70
N ILE A 107 -1.57 -12.13 8.04
CA ILE A 107 -1.70 -11.64 9.42
C ILE A 107 -2.61 -12.58 10.23
N ASP A 108 -3.71 -13.06 9.65
CA ASP A 108 -4.63 -13.99 10.31
C ASP A 108 -3.98 -15.35 10.60
N ASN A 109 -3.18 -15.87 9.68
CA ASN A 109 -2.40 -17.09 9.92
C ASN A 109 -1.39 -16.92 11.07
N TRP A 110 -0.79 -15.74 11.20
CA TRP A 110 0.06 -15.42 12.35
C TRP A 110 -0.73 -15.42 13.66
N ASN A 111 -1.92 -14.81 13.67
CA ASN A 111 -2.82 -14.83 14.82
C ASN A 111 -3.25 -16.23 15.22
N ALA A 112 -3.49 -17.12 14.26
CA ALA A 112 -3.82 -18.52 14.52
C ALA A 112 -2.65 -19.28 15.17
N ALA A 113 -1.41 -18.99 14.78
CA ALA A 113 -0.21 -19.63 15.34
C ALA A 113 0.15 -19.18 16.76
N LEU A 114 -0.38 -18.04 17.22
CA LEU A 114 -0.19 -17.53 18.58
C LEU A 114 -1.19 -18.11 19.60
N LYS A 115 -2.24 -18.81 19.16
CA LYS A 115 -3.25 -19.45 19.99
C LYS A 115 -2.86 -20.90 20.32
#